data_AF-A0AAW8L1J1-F1
#
_entry.id   AF-A0AAW8L1J1-F1
#
_cell.length_a   1.000
_cell.length_b   1.000
_cell.length_c   1.000
_cell.angle_alpha   90.00
_cell.angle_beta   90.00
_cell.angle_gamma   90.00
#
_symmetry.space_group_name_H-M   'P 1'
#
loop_
_entity.id
_entity.type
_entity.pdbx_description
1 polymer ?
#
loop_
_entity_poly.entity_id
_entity_poly.type
_entity_poly.pdbx_seq_one_letter_code
_entity_poly.pdbx_strand_id
1 'polypeptide(L)'
;AGVAKSTLSQLEAGQGNPSIETLWALCVALNIPFARLMEEPSNQVQVIRCGDGPTVSSEIANYKAILLATCPPHARRDVYLLIVEPGEDRLSEPHPVGSVEHIIVVEGKALVGLIDEAVELGVGDYICYPADQKHIFRA
;
A
#
# COMPACT_ATOMS: atom_id res chain seq x y z
N ALA A 1 -3.64 -22.50 -1.49
CA ALA A 1 -2.27 -22.84 -1.93
C ALA A 1 -1.75 -24.16 -1.35
N GLY A 2 -2.14 -24.62 -0.15
CA GLY A 2 -1.50 -25.82 0.43
C GLY A 2 -0.04 -25.61 0.83
N VAL A 3 0.42 -24.35 0.80
CA VAL A 3 1.74 -23.90 1.26
C VAL A 3 1.62 -23.53 2.73
N ALA A 4 2.57 -23.98 3.56
CA ALA A 4 2.59 -23.65 4.98
C ALA A 4 2.75 -22.14 5.19
N LYS A 5 2.07 -21.59 6.21
CA LYS A 5 2.14 -20.15 6.55
C LYS A 5 3.57 -19.68 6.79
N SER A 6 4.39 -20.50 7.43
CA SER A 6 5.82 -20.22 7.64
C SER A 6 6.61 -20.15 6.34
N THR A 7 6.36 -21.05 5.40
CA THR A 7 6.99 -21.06 4.07
C THR A 7 6.61 -19.81 3.29
N LEU A 8 5.31 -19.45 3.26
CA LEU A 8 4.87 -18.23 2.59
C LEU A 8 5.53 -16.98 3.20
N SER A 9 5.57 -16.89 4.53
CA SER A 9 6.19 -15.76 5.23
C SER A 9 7.70 -15.63 4.95
N GLN A 10 8.43 -16.75 4.85
CA GLN A 10 9.84 -16.73 4.46
C GLN A 10 10.00 -16.23 3.02
N LEU A 11 9.17 -16.70 2.09
CA LEU A 11 9.20 -16.26 0.69
C LEU A 11 8.91 -14.76 0.56
N GLU A 12 7.92 -14.23 1.29
CA GLU A 12 7.63 -12.79 1.34
C GLU A 12 8.77 -11.97 1.95
N ALA A 13 9.59 -12.57 2.81
CA ALA A 13 10.82 -11.98 3.36
C ALA A 13 12.03 -12.10 2.43
N GLY A 14 11.88 -12.65 1.22
CA GLY A 14 12.97 -12.92 0.30
C GLY A 14 13.91 -14.02 0.80
N GLN A 15 13.44 -14.87 1.72
CA GLN A 15 14.19 -15.95 2.32
C GLN A 15 13.73 -17.32 1.78
N GLY A 16 14.68 -18.22 1.57
CA GLY A 16 14.42 -19.58 1.08
C GLY A 16 14.50 -19.71 -0.44
N ASN A 17 14.38 -20.95 -0.92
CA ASN A 17 14.38 -21.29 -2.34
C ASN A 17 13.18 -22.21 -2.63
N PRO A 18 12.03 -21.66 -3.07
CA PRO A 18 10.81 -22.44 -3.26
C PRO A 18 10.95 -23.42 -4.43
N SER A 19 10.25 -24.55 -4.34
CA SER A 19 10.10 -25.45 -5.51
C SER A 19 9.16 -24.84 -6.55
N ILE A 20 9.22 -25.35 -7.79
CA ILE A 20 8.28 -24.96 -8.87
C ILE A 20 6.84 -25.25 -8.46
N GLU A 21 6.57 -26.36 -7.78
CA GLU A 21 5.23 -26.71 -7.28
C GLU A 21 4.72 -25.69 -6.27
N THR A 22 5.61 -25.17 -5.42
CA THR A 22 5.29 -24.12 -4.46
C THR A 22 4.91 -22.83 -5.18
N LEU A 23 5.73 -22.39 -6.14
CA LEU A 23 5.45 -21.20 -6.95
C LEU A 23 4.15 -21.35 -7.74
N TRP A 24 3.91 -22.53 -8.33
CA TRP A 24 2.68 -22.82 -9.07
C TRP A 24 1.44 -22.76 -8.18
N ALA A 25 1.52 -23.34 -6.97
CA ALA A 25 0.43 -23.31 -6.00
C ALA A 25 0.09 -21.88 -5.52
N LEU A 26 1.08 -20.99 -5.48
CA LEU A 26 0.89 -19.57 -5.21
C LEU A 26 0.22 -18.87 -6.40
N CYS A 27 0.68 -19.09 -7.63
CA CYS A 27 0.06 -18.52 -8.83
C CYS A 27 -1.43 -18.86 -8.94
N VAL A 28 -1.79 -20.14 -8.72
CA VAL A 28 -3.18 -20.59 -8.73
C VAL A 28 -4.00 -19.91 -7.63
N ALA A 29 -3.44 -19.78 -6.42
CA ALA A 29 -4.13 -19.14 -5.30
C ALA A 29 -4.33 -17.64 -5.49
N LEU A 30 -3.39 -16.96 -6.16
CA LEU A 30 -3.42 -15.53 -6.46
C LEU A 30 -4.13 -15.20 -7.77
N ASN A 31 -4.54 -16.22 -8.55
CA ASN A 31 -5.12 -16.10 -9.88
C ASN A 31 -4.23 -15.26 -10.84
N ILE A 32 -2.92 -15.54 -10.85
CA ILE A 32 -1.95 -14.88 -11.72
C ILE A 32 -1.22 -15.88 -12.63
N PRO A 33 -0.75 -15.48 -13.83
CA PRO A 33 0.11 -16.31 -14.65
C PRO A 33 1.47 -16.56 -13.98
N PHE A 34 2.05 -17.76 -14.16
CA PHE A 34 3.40 -18.09 -13.64
C PHE A 34 4.47 -17.12 -14.14
N ALA A 35 4.38 -16.68 -15.39
CA ALA A 35 5.29 -15.70 -15.98
C ALA A 35 5.39 -14.41 -15.14
N ARG A 36 4.32 -14.01 -14.44
CA ARG A 36 4.30 -12.82 -13.59
C ARG A 36 5.24 -12.93 -12.38
N LEU A 37 5.49 -14.14 -11.87
CA LEU A 37 6.48 -14.36 -10.80
C LEU A 37 7.92 -14.35 -11.34
N MET A 38 8.09 -14.58 -12.64
CA MET A 38 9.39 -14.64 -13.32
C MET A 38 9.76 -13.32 -14.00
N GLU A 39 8.86 -12.34 -14.04
CA GLU A 39 9.12 -11.04 -14.63
C GLU A 39 10.22 -10.33 -13.86
N GLU A 40 11.33 -10.05 -14.55
CA GLU A 40 12.35 -9.17 -14.01
C GLU A 40 11.79 -7.74 -13.94
N PRO A 41 11.94 -7.06 -12.80
CA PRO A 41 11.51 -5.68 -12.67
C PRO A 41 12.27 -4.82 -13.66
N SER A 42 11.56 -4.19 -14.60
CA SER A 42 12.19 -3.28 -15.55
C SER A 42 12.59 -1.99 -14.82
N ASN A 43 13.88 -1.70 -14.75
CA ASN A 43 14.41 -0.46 -14.15
C ASN A 43 14.29 0.75 -15.10
N GLN A 44 13.18 0.84 -15.83
CA GLN A 44 12.95 1.88 -16.84
C GLN A 44 12.28 3.12 -16.24
N VAL A 45 12.42 4.25 -16.91
CA VAL A 45 11.69 5.47 -16.56
C VAL A 45 10.20 5.20 -16.71
N GLN A 46 9.47 5.24 -15.59
CA GLN A 46 8.01 5.11 -15.56
C GLN A 46 7.37 6.48 -15.34
N VAL A 47 6.30 6.76 -16.09
CA VAL A 47 5.46 7.95 -15.90
C VAL A 47 4.00 7.51 -15.81
N ILE A 48 3.36 7.79 -14.68
CA ILE A 48 1.91 7.70 -14.51
C ILE A 48 1.39 9.14 -14.46
N ARG A 49 0.57 9.53 -15.44
CA ARG A 49 -0.04 10.86 -15.44
C ARG A 49 -1.18 10.92 -14.42
N CYS A 50 -1.44 12.12 -13.89
CA CYS A 50 -2.53 12.32 -12.95
C CYS A 50 -3.85 11.87 -13.58
N GLY A 51 -4.58 10.98 -12.91
CA GLY A 51 -5.85 10.41 -13.38
C GLY A 51 -5.74 9.08 -14.14
N ASP A 52 -4.55 8.69 -14.61
CA ASP A 52 -4.37 7.49 -15.44
C ASP A 52 -3.99 6.23 -14.62
N GLY A 53 -3.68 6.39 -13.33
CA GLY A 53 -3.24 5.31 -12.47
C GLY A 53 -4.37 4.37 -12.01
N PRO A 54 -4.06 3.11 -11.67
CA PRO A 54 -5.03 2.21 -11.05
C PRO A 54 -5.61 2.85 -9.80
N THR A 55 -6.93 3.00 -9.77
CA THR A 55 -7.65 3.72 -8.71
C THR A 55 -8.50 2.75 -7.91
N VAL A 56 -8.34 2.78 -6.59
CA VAL A 56 -9.22 2.11 -5.63
C VAL A 56 -9.99 3.16 -4.87
N SER A 57 -11.32 3.06 -4.89
CA SER A 57 -12.21 3.94 -4.14
C SER A 57 -12.71 3.23 -2.88
N SER A 58 -12.81 3.96 -1.77
CA SER A 58 -13.58 3.49 -0.62
C SER A 58 -15.08 3.53 -0.94
N GLU A 59 -15.83 2.56 -0.41
CA GLU A 59 -17.30 2.56 -0.49
C GLU A 59 -17.95 3.45 0.60
N ILE A 60 -17.18 3.83 1.63
CA ILE A 60 -17.68 4.46 2.85
C ILE A 60 -17.34 5.96 2.86
N ALA A 61 -16.07 6.30 2.63
CA ALA A 61 -15.62 7.70 2.57
C ALA A 61 -15.41 8.15 1.13
N ASN A 62 -15.48 9.47 0.89
CA ASN A 62 -15.05 10.09 -0.37
C ASN A 62 -13.51 10.06 -0.47
N TYR A 63 -12.96 8.86 -0.57
CA TYR A 63 -11.54 8.56 -0.50
C TYR A 63 -11.15 7.71 -1.70
N LYS A 64 -10.22 8.22 -2.50
CA LYS A 64 -9.65 7.53 -3.66
C LYS A 64 -8.14 7.42 -3.48
N ALA A 65 -7.63 6.19 -3.59
CA ALA A 65 -6.19 5.92 -3.63
C ALA A 65 -5.80 5.52 -5.05
N ILE A 66 -4.91 6.31 -5.65
CA ILE A 66 -4.34 6.06 -6.98
C ILE A 66 -2.93 5.52 -6.78
N LEU A 67 -2.67 4.29 -7.21
CA LEU A 67 -1.38 3.64 -7.07
C LEU A 67 -0.38 4.21 -8.08
N LEU A 68 0.68 4.84 -7.58
CA LEU A 68 1.72 5.48 -8.39
C LEU A 68 2.98 4.62 -8.54
N ALA A 69 3.32 3.83 -7.53
CA ALA A 69 4.43 2.88 -7.59
C ALA A 69 4.12 1.70 -6.67
N THR A 70 4.21 0.49 -7.22
CA THR A 70 4.12 -0.76 -6.46
C THR A 70 5.45 -1.10 -5.83
N CYS A 71 5.39 -1.76 -4.67
CA CYS A 71 6.47 -2.42 -3.94
C CYS A 71 7.54 -2.97 -4.89
N PRO A 72 8.70 -2.29 -5.03
CA PRO A 72 9.80 -2.87 -5.78
C PRO A 72 10.35 -4.09 -4.99
N PRO A 73 11.04 -5.04 -5.65
CA PRO A 73 11.48 -6.28 -5.02
C PRO A 73 12.36 -6.12 -3.77
N HIS A 74 12.95 -4.94 -3.59
CA HIS A 74 13.86 -4.63 -2.49
C HIS A 74 13.32 -3.55 -1.53
N ALA A 75 12.09 -3.06 -1.73
CA ALA A 75 11.46 -2.14 -0.79
C ALA A 75 10.00 -2.53 -0.56
N ARG A 76 9.60 -2.65 0.71
CA ARG A 76 8.22 -2.93 1.11
C ARG A 76 7.41 -1.64 1.22
N ARG A 77 7.30 -0.90 0.12
CA ARG A 77 6.56 0.37 0.09
C ARG A 77 5.80 0.54 -1.22
N ASP A 78 4.55 0.91 -1.10
CA ASP A 78 3.74 1.46 -2.17
C ASP A 78 3.70 3.00 -2.06
N VAL A 79 3.53 3.67 -3.21
CA VAL A 79 3.30 5.12 -3.28
C VAL A 79 1.92 5.37 -3.86
N TYR A 80 1.13 6.19 -3.17
CA TYR A 80 -0.22 6.54 -3.59
C TYR A 80 -0.38 8.06 -3.72
N LEU A 81 -1.24 8.49 -4.65
CA LEU A 81 -1.92 9.77 -4.57
C LEU A 81 -3.28 9.56 -3.92
N LEU A 82 -3.54 10.29 -2.85
CA LEU A 82 -4.81 10.24 -2.14
C LEU A 82 -5.65 11.47 -2.52
N ILE A 83 -6.88 11.22 -2.96
CA ILE A 83 -7.88 12.27 -3.16
C ILE A 83 -8.96 12.01 -2.13
N VAL A 84 -9.07 12.92 -1.16
CA VAL A 84 -9.99 12.82 -0.03
C VAL A 84 -10.84 14.08 -0.01
N GLU A 85 -12.15 13.93 -0.07
CA GLU A 85 -13.08 15.06 0.02
C GLU A 85 -13.64 15.17 1.45
N PRO A 86 -14.00 16.38 1.91
CA PRO A 86 -14.66 16.56 3.19
C PRO A 86 -15.93 15.70 3.29
N GLY A 87 -16.21 15.19 4.49
CA GLY A 87 -17.34 14.30 4.72
C GLY A 87 -17.05 13.33 5.87
N GLU A 88 -17.28 12.05 5.64
CA GLU A 88 -16.99 11.01 6.62
C GLU A 88 -15.49 10.77 6.77
N ASP A 89 -15.09 10.57 8.02
CA ASP A 89 -13.71 10.22 8.36
C ASP A 89 -13.35 8.85 7.81
N ARG A 90 -12.11 8.74 7.31
CA ARG A 90 -11.55 7.42 7.06
C ARG A 90 -10.84 6.93 8.31
N LEU A 91 -11.49 6.02 9.02
CA LEU A 91 -10.89 5.24 10.09
C LEU A 91 -10.27 3.98 9.50
N SER A 92 -8.94 3.88 9.57
CA SER A 92 -8.21 2.71 9.12
C SER A 92 -7.97 1.75 10.29
N GLU A 93 -8.28 0.47 10.07
CA GLU A 93 -7.80 -0.59 10.95
C GLU A 93 -6.27 -0.73 10.83
N PRO A 94 -5.59 -1.31 11.84
CA PRO A 94 -4.15 -1.49 11.82
C PRO A 94 -3.65 -2.22 10.56
N HIS A 95 -2.68 -1.63 9.88
CA HIS A 95 -1.92 -2.31 8.83
C HIS A 95 -1.03 -3.42 9.43
N PRO A 96 -0.39 -4.29 8.62
CA PRO A 96 0.52 -5.31 9.15
C PRO A 96 1.60 -4.72 10.07
N VAL A 97 2.01 -5.50 11.07
CA VAL A 97 3.00 -5.09 12.09
C VAL A 97 4.26 -4.49 11.45
N GLY A 98 4.69 -3.33 11.96
CA GLY A 98 5.84 -2.59 11.47
C GLY A 98 5.57 -1.69 10.27
N SER A 99 4.30 -1.57 9.84
CA SER A 99 3.91 -0.63 8.78
C SER A 99 4.07 0.82 9.25
N VAL A 100 4.63 1.64 8.38
CA VAL A 100 4.82 3.08 8.61
C VAL A 100 4.18 3.82 7.44
N GLU A 101 3.31 4.77 7.75
CA GLU A 101 2.75 5.66 6.73
C GLU A 101 3.47 7.00 6.72
N HIS A 102 3.69 7.49 5.51
CA HIS A 102 4.30 8.77 5.22
C HIS A 102 3.33 9.56 4.36
N ILE A 103 2.88 10.72 4.84
CA ILE A 103 1.88 11.54 4.15
C ILE A 103 2.46 12.95 3.98
N ILE A 104 2.29 13.50 2.77
CA ILE A 104 2.56 14.90 2.45
C ILE A 104 1.27 15.49 1.90
N VAL A 105 0.82 16.61 2.47
CA VAL A 105 -0.35 17.31 1.94
C VAL A 105 0.08 18.13 0.73
N VAL A 106 -0.44 17.79 -0.44
CA VAL A 106 -0.13 18.50 -1.70
C VAL A 106 -1.13 19.62 -2.01
N GLU A 107 -2.35 19.52 -1.50
CA GLU A 107 -3.43 20.49 -1.67
C GLU A 107 -4.40 20.39 -0.50
N GLY A 108 -5.00 21.51 -0.10
CA GLY A 108 -6.00 21.56 0.98
C GLY A 108 -5.41 21.45 2.38
N LYS A 109 -6.14 20.79 3.26
CA LYS A 109 -5.78 20.51 4.65
C LYS A 109 -6.29 19.12 5.02
N ALA A 110 -5.70 18.51 6.04
CA ALA A 110 -6.20 17.24 6.56
C ALA A 110 -5.85 17.09 8.05
N LEU A 111 -6.72 16.43 8.81
CA LEU A 111 -6.41 15.89 10.12
C LEU A 111 -5.95 14.43 9.94
N VAL A 112 -4.70 14.14 10.30
CA VAL A 112 -4.06 12.85 10.00
C VAL A 112 -3.23 12.38 11.18
N GLY A 113 -3.25 11.07 11.46
CA GLY A 113 -2.39 10.43 12.45
C GLY A 113 -3.09 9.31 13.20
N LEU A 114 -2.50 8.86 14.31
CA LEU A 114 -3.15 7.91 15.22
C LEU A 114 -4.44 8.52 15.79
N ILE A 115 -5.41 7.69 16.17
CA ILE A 115 -6.72 8.18 16.67
C ILE A 115 -6.58 9.22 17.78
N ASP A 116 -5.65 8.99 18.72
CA ASP A 116 -5.46 9.85 19.90
C ASP A 116 -4.37 10.92 19.71
N GLU A 117 -3.66 10.92 18.57
CA GLU A 117 -2.52 11.80 18.28
C GLU A 117 -2.61 12.42 16.87
N ALA A 118 -3.84 12.60 16.36
CA ALA A 118 -4.06 13.17 15.05
C ALA A 118 -3.68 14.67 15.02
N VAL A 119 -3.08 15.12 13.92
CA VAL A 119 -2.57 16.48 13.76
C VAL A 119 -3.17 17.12 12.51
N GLU A 120 -3.55 18.40 12.60
CA GLU A 120 -3.98 19.17 11.43
C GLU A 120 -2.74 19.56 10.62
N LEU A 121 -2.76 19.19 9.35
CA LEU A 121 -1.70 19.41 8.36
C LEU A 121 -2.21 20.33 7.26
N GLY A 122 -1.37 21.27 6.84
CA GLY A 122 -1.57 22.10 5.67
C GLY A 122 -0.66 21.72 4.50
N VAL A 123 -0.82 22.41 3.38
CA VAL A 123 -0.01 22.17 2.17
C VAL A 123 1.48 22.25 2.46
N GLY A 124 2.20 21.21 2.05
CA GLY A 124 3.64 21.05 2.24
C GLY A 124 4.03 20.36 3.55
N ASP A 125 3.10 20.21 4.49
CA ASP A 125 3.37 19.50 5.73
C ASP A 125 3.50 18.00 5.49
N TYR A 126 4.36 17.39 6.31
CA TYR A 126 4.67 15.97 6.27
C TYR A 126 4.44 15.36 7.65
N ILE A 127 3.83 14.18 7.67
CA ILE A 127 3.69 13.35 8.87
C ILE A 127 4.18 11.93 8.60
N CYS A 128 4.71 11.30 9.65
CA CYS A 128 5.09 9.90 9.68
C CYS A 128 4.61 9.28 10.99
N TYR A 129 3.91 8.15 10.91
CA TYR A 129 3.38 7.47 12.09
C TYR A 129 3.34 5.94 11.92
N PRO A 130 3.35 5.18 13.03
CA PRO A 130 3.22 3.72 13.00
C PRO A 130 1.79 3.32 12.59
N ALA A 131 1.61 2.96 11.33
CA ALA A 131 0.30 2.66 10.75
C ALA A 131 -0.16 1.21 11.03
N ASP A 132 0.65 0.44 11.76
CA ASP A 132 0.24 -0.80 12.43
C ASP A 132 -0.59 -0.56 13.70
N GLN A 133 -1.08 0.67 13.87
CA GLN A 133 -2.08 1.08 14.86
C GLN A 133 -3.28 1.73 14.17
N LYS A 134 -4.41 1.83 14.87
CA LYS A 134 -5.60 2.52 14.34
C LYS A 134 -5.27 3.98 14.09
N HIS A 135 -5.66 4.47 12.92
CA HIS A 135 -5.35 5.83 12.48
C HIS A 135 -6.51 6.42 11.68
N ILE A 136 -6.52 7.74 11.59
CA ILE A 136 -7.55 8.53 10.95
C ILE A 136 -6.96 9.38 9.83
N PHE A 137 -7.75 9.54 8.77
CA PHE A 137 -7.57 10.58 7.77
C PHE A 137 -8.91 11.30 7.58
N ARG A 138 -8.92 12.62 7.80
CA ARG A 138 -10.06 13.52 7.54
C ARG A 138 -9.59 14.72 6.71
N ALA A 139 -10.30 15.05 5.64
CA ALA A 139 -10.07 16.26 4.84
C ALA A 139 -10.73 17.51 5.46
#